data_AF-A0A6N8BF37-F1
#
_entry.id   AF-A0A6N8BF37-F1
#
_cell.length_a   1.000
_cell.length_b   1.000
_cell.length_c   1.000
_cell.angle_alpha   90.00
_cell.angle_beta   90.00
_cell.angle_gamma   90.00
#
_symmetry.space_group_name_H-M   'P 1'
#
loop_
_entity.id
_entity.type
_entity.pdbx_description
1 polymer ?
#
loop_
_entity_poly.entity_id
_entity_poly.type
_entity_poly.pdbx_seq_one_letter_code
_entity_poly.pdbx_strand_id
1 'polypeptide(L)'
;MATGFSKKRPTFTQFHNLFVEILNTNNCNTDTFSRWNEIGDINQRALILAAFRDKLITDFGLGKDFEINKQLLELDGPVESVITQFFHSISTLSLVEHINETIIEQQKARRGEN
;
A
#
# COMPACT_ATOMS: atom_id res chain seq x y z
N MET A 1 16.37 3.26 -23.72
CA MET A 1 16.55 2.43 -22.52
C MET A 1 15.17 2.19 -21.94
N ALA A 2 14.66 0.97 -22.00
CA ALA A 2 13.34 0.67 -21.46
C ALA A 2 13.45 0.57 -19.93
N THR A 3 12.98 1.58 -19.20
CA THR A 3 12.73 1.48 -17.76
C THR A 3 11.46 0.68 -17.56
N GLY A 4 11.54 -0.61 -17.90
CA GLY A 4 10.47 -1.57 -17.69
C GLY A 4 10.22 -1.78 -16.20
N PHE A 5 8.96 -2.04 -15.87
CA PHE A 5 8.41 -2.43 -14.58
C PHE A 5 9.21 -3.55 -13.89
N SER A 6 10.32 -3.21 -13.23
CA SER A 6 11.09 -4.17 -12.42
C SER A 6 12.14 -3.47 -11.55
N LYS A 7 11.73 -3.17 -10.31
CA LYS A 7 12.47 -3.38 -9.04
C LYS A 7 11.74 -2.58 -7.97
N LYS A 8 11.36 -3.22 -6.86
CA LYS A 8 10.73 -2.66 -5.64
C LYS A 8 9.20 -2.78 -5.46
N ARG A 9 8.52 -3.81 -5.98
CA ARG A 9 7.26 -4.22 -5.31
C ARG A 9 7.60 -5.12 -4.11
N PRO A 10 7.12 -4.81 -2.89
CA PRO A 10 7.32 -5.71 -1.77
C PRO A 10 6.59 -7.02 -2.04
N THR A 11 7.19 -8.15 -1.66
CA THR A 11 6.43 -9.39 -1.53
C THR A 11 5.38 -9.24 -0.43
N PHE A 12 4.34 -10.08 -0.44
CA PHE A 12 3.35 -10.06 0.64
C PHE A 12 4.01 -10.21 2.02
N THR A 13 5.01 -11.08 2.16
CA THR A 13 5.77 -11.25 3.41
C THR A 13 6.49 -9.97 3.84
N GLN A 14 7.14 -9.25 2.92
CA GLN A 14 7.80 -7.98 3.24
C GLN A 14 6.79 -6.92 3.67
N PHE A 15 5.67 -6.85 2.95
CA PHE A 15 4.57 -5.93 3.25
C PHE A 15 3.95 -6.21 4.62
N HIS A 16 3.68 -7.48 4.92
CA HIS A 16 3.16 -7.94 6.21
C HIS A 16 4.13 -7.58 7.35
N ASN A 17 5.40 -7.95 7.24
CA ASN A 17 6.40 -7.68 8.27
C ASN A 17 6.54 -6.17 8.54
N LEU A 18 6.50 -5.36 7.49
CA LEU A 18 6.54 -3.92 7.59
C LEU A 18 5.30 -3.36 8.31
N PHE A 19 4.11 -3.91 8.04
CA PHE A 19 2.89 -3.50 8.74
C PHE A 19 2.97 -3.81 10.24
N VAL A 20 3.44 -5.02 10.58
CA VAL A 20 3.66 -5.43 11.97
C VAL A 20 4.69 -4.55 12.68
N GLU A 21 5.77 -4.15 11.99
CA GLU A 21 6.73 -3.17 12.52
C GLU A 21 6.06 -1.83 12.86
N ILE A 22 5.18 -1.32 12.00
CA ILE A 22 4.42 -0.09 12.25
C ILE A 22 3.46 -0.24 13.44
N LEU A 23 2.77 -1.37 13.56
CA LEU A 23 1.91 -1.64 14.73
C LEU A 23 2.70 -1.59 16.04
N ASN A 24 3.85 -2.26 16.07
CA ASN A 24 4.72 -2.31 17.24
C ASN A 24 5.28 -0.92 17.59
N THR A 25 5.66 -0.13 16.59
CA THR A 25 6.15 1.25 16.78
C THR A 25 5.07 2.17 17.35
N ASN A 26 3.79 1.88 17.10
CA ASN A 26 2.66 2.60 17.64
C ASN A 26 2.14 2.03 18.97
N ASN A 27 2.92 1.18 19.65
CA ASN A 27 2.53 0.48 20.89
C ASN A 27 1.23 -0.34 20.78
N CYS A 28 0.80 -0.65 19.56
CA CYS A 28 -0.34 -1.52 19.30
C CYS A 28 0.15 -2.96 19.26
N ASN A 29 0.91 -3.40 20.29
CA ASN A 29 1.62 -4.68 20.37
C ASN A 29 0.63 -5.85 20.32
N THR A 30 0.14 -6.10 19.12
CA THR A 30 -1.08 -6.82 18.85
C THR A 30 -0.79 -7.83 17.78
N ASP A 31 -1.19 -9.06 18.08
CA ASP A 31 -1.10 -10.17 17.16
C ASP A 31 -2.04 -9.94 15.95
N THR A 32 -1.63 -10.38 14.76
CA THR A 32 -2.36 -10.11 13.51
C THR A 32 -3.74 -10.79 13.45
N PHE A 33 -4.02 -11.75 14.34
CA PHE A 33 -5.34 -12.37 14.52
C PHE A 33 -6.31 -11.52 15.35
N SER A 34 -5.84 -10.47 16.02
CA SER A 34 -6.70 -9.58 16.81
C SER A 34 -7.58 -8.72 15.92
N ARG A 35 -8.75 -8.28 16.43
CA ARG A 35 -9.68 -7.51 15.59
C ARG A 35 -9.12 -6.11 15.34
N TRP A 36 -9.19 -5.67 14.10
CA TRP A 36 -8.74 -4.33 13.70
C TRP A 36 -9.46 -3.22 14.46
N ASN A 37 -10.76 -3.38 14.69
CA ASN A 37 -11.56 -2.42 15.45
C ASN A 37 -11.18 -2.31 16.94
N GLU A 38 -10.36 -3.21 17.46
CA GLU A 38 -9.80 -3.16 18.82
C GLU A 38 -8.46 -2.41 18.85
N ILE A 39 -7.84 -2.14 17.68
CA ILE A 39 -6.60 -1.38 17.55
C ILE A 39 -6.89 0.12 17.67
N GLY A 40 -7.18 0.56 18.89
CA GLY A 40 -7.46 1.96 19.17
C GLY A 40 -8.70 2.52 18.45
N ASP A 41 -8.88 3.83 18.54
CA ASP A 41 -9.98 4.51 17.85
C ASP A 41 -9.68 4.71 16.35
N ILE A 42 -10.65 5.22 15.61
CA ILE A 42 -10.53 5.42 14.17
C ILE A 42 -9.37 6.33 13.77
N ASN A 43 -9.01 7.31 14.61
CA ASN A 43 -7.88 8.20 14.34
C ASN A 43 -6.55 7.46 14.51
N GLN A 44 -6.43 6.62 15.54
CA GLN A 44 -5.23 5.78 15.73
C GLN A 44 -5.02 4.84 14.54
N ARG A 45 -6.08 4.21 14.05
CA ARG A 45 -6.03 3.38 12.85
C ARG A 45 -5.64 4.16 11.60
N ALA A 46 -6.18 5.37 11.43
CA ALA A 46 -5.79 6.24 10.33
C ALA A 46 -4.30 6.61 10.37
N LEU A 47 -3.77 6.90 11.56
CA LEU A 47 -2.33 7.17 11.76
C LEU A 47 -1.47 5.96 11.40
N ILE A 48 -1.87 4.75 11.82
CA ILE A 48 -1.16 3.51 11.47
C ILE A 48 -1.13 3.31 9.96
N LEU A 49 -2.28 3.42 9.29
CA LEU A 49 -2.37 3.25 7.84
C LEU A 49 -1.57 4.33 7.08
N ALA A 50 -1.54 5.56 7.59
CA ALA A 50 -0.76 6.66 7.02
C ALA A 50 0.74 6.43 7.18
N ALA A 51 1.19 6.11 8.39
CA ALA A 51 2.60 5.80 8.66
C ALA A 51 3.08 4.63 7.79
N PHE A 52 2.24 3.60 7.64
CA PHE A 52 2.55 2.47 6.78
C PHE A 52 2.62 2.85 5.29
N ARG A 53 1.67 3.66 4.78
CA ARG A 53 1.73 4.19 3.41
C ARG A 53 3.02 4.99 3.19
N ASP A 54 3.35 5.90 4.09
CA ASP A 54 4.55 6.74 3.94
C ASP A 54 5.84 5.91 3.95
N LYS A 55 5.85 4.82 4.72
CA LYS A 55 6.93 3.83 4.71
C LYS A 55 7.02 3.08 3.38
N LEU A 56 5.89 2.70 2.77
CA LEU A 56 5.86 2.11 1.43
C LEU A 56 6.36 3.08 0.34
N ILE A 57 5.99 4.36 0.45
CA ILE A 57 6.49 5.39 -0.47
C ILE A 57 8.01 5.53 -0.32
N THR A 58 8.51 5.53 0.90
CA THR A 58 9.94 5.72 1.20
C THR A 58 10.78 4.53 0.74
N ASP A 59 10.40 3.32 1.12
CA ASP A 59 11.21 2.13 0.90
C ASP A 59 11.05 1.57 -0.53
N PHE A 60 9.84 1.68 -1.08
CA PHE A 60 9.44 1.03 -2.33
C PHE A 60 9.02 2.00 -3.45
N GLY A 61 8.76 3.27 -3.13
CA GLY A 61 8.23 4.24 -4.09
C GLY A 61 6.75 4.03 -4.44
N LEU A 62 6.02 3.25 -3.63
CA LEU A 62 4.64 2.84 -3.92
C LEU A 62 3.64 3.57 -3.03
N GLY A 63 2.42 3.77 -3.54
CA GLY A 63 1.29 4.28 -2.75
C GLY A 63 1.22 5.80 -2.66
N LYS A 64 1.88 6.54 -3.57
CA LYS A 64 1.78 8.01 -3.64
C LYS A 64 0.34 8.47 -3.88
N ASP A 65 -0.35 7.78 -4.77
CA ASP A 65 -1.75 8.04 -5.13
C ASP A 65 -2.72 7.14 -4.35
N PHE A 66 -2.24 6.42 -3.33
CA PHE A 66 -3.09 5.59 -2.48
C PHE A 66 -3.75 6.45 -1.40
N GLU A 67 -5.08 6.53 -1.47
CA GLU A 67 -5.90 7.17 -0.45
C GLU A 67 -6.39 6.14 0.58
N ILE A 68 -6.20 6.45 1.86
CA ILE A 68 -6.73 5.65 2.95
C ILE A 68 -8.25 5.79 2.95
N ASN A 69 -8.94 4.72 2.56
CA ASN A 69 -10.38 4.72 2.46
C ASN A 69 -11.06 4.23 3.75
N LYS A 70 -12.34 4.59 3.88
CA LYS A 70 -13.19 4.25 5.02
C LYS A 70 -13.35 2.74 5.22
N GLN A 71 -13.31 1.93 4.16
CA GLN A 71 -13.43 0.48 4.25
C GLN A 71 -12.25 -0.16 4.99
N LEU A 72 -11.02 0.31 4.74
CA LEU A 72 -9.83 -0.14 5.47
C LEU A 72 -9.85 0.34 6.92
N LEU A 73 -10.34 1.55 7.17
CA LEU A 73 -10.43 2.09 8.53
C LEU A 73 -11.42 1.31 9.39
N GLU A 74 -12.59 0.98 8.85
CA GLU A 74 -13.70 0.37 9.60
C GLU A 74 -13.82 -1.14 9.39
N LEU A 75 -12.80 -1.78 8.79
CA LEU A 75 -12.86 -3.21 8.47
C LEU A 75 -13.16 -4.03 9.73
N ASP A 76 -14.30 -4.71 9.74
CA ASP A 76 -14.67 -5.63 10.81
C ASP A 76 -14.05 -7.01 10.58
N GLY A 77 -12.78 -7.14 10.98
CA GLY A 77 -12.02 -8.36 10.81
C GLY A 77 -10.67 -8.31 11.53
N PRO A 78 -9.89 -9.40 11.45
CA PRO A 78 -8.55 -9.41 12.01
C PRO A 78 -7.62 -8.43 11.27
N VAL A 79 -6.55 -7.97 11.93
CA VAL A 79 -5.52 -7.11 11.31
C VAL A 79 -4.99 -7.73 10.01
N GLU A 80 -4.82 -9.05 9.96
CA GLU A 80 -4.41 -9.79 8.75
C GLU A 80 -5.31 -9.49 7.53
N SER A 81 -6.61 -9.30 7.74
CA SER A 81 -7.54 -8.94 6.66
C SER A 81 -7.29 -7.54 6.12
N VAL A 82 -6.92 -6.59 7.00
CA VAL A 82 -6.52 -5.23 6.61
C VAL A 82 -5.25 -5.28 5.79
N ILE A 83 -4.23 -6.03 6.24
CA ILE A 83 -2.96 -6.20 5.54
C ILE A 83 -3.20 -6.75 4.13
N THR A 84 -4.00 -7.81 4.03
CA THR A 84 -4.38 -8.43 2.75
C THR A 84 -5.10 -7.44 1.83
N GLN A 85 -6.13 -6.74 2.33
CA GLN A 85 -6.90 -5.80 1.52
C GLN A 85 -6.07 -4.59 1.07
N PHE A 86 -5.19 -4.08 1.94
CA PHE A 86 -4.26 -3.00 1.60
C PHE A 86 -3.29 -3.44 0.52
N PHE A 87 -2.68 -4.62 0.68
CA PHE A 87 -1.75 -5.18 -0.30
C PHE A 87 -2.39 -5.33 -1.68
N HIS A 88 -3.63 -5.84 -1.73
CA HIS A 88 -4.38 -5.93 -2.98
C HIS A 88 -4.68 -4.56 -3.59
N SER A 89 -5.13 -3.61 -2.77
CA SER A 89 -5.48 -2.27 -3.25
C SER A 89 -4.27 -1.56 -3.86
N ILE A 90 -3.12 -1.60 -3.19
CA ILE A 90 -1.87 -1.03 -3.75
C ILE A 90 -1.40 -1.79 -4.98
N SER A 91 -1.50 -3.12 -4.99
CA SER A 91 -1.08 -3.92 -6.15
C SER A 91 -1.91 -3.59 -7.39
N THR A 92 -3.21 -3.40 -7.23
CA THR A 92 -4.13 -2.99 -8.30
C THR A 92 -3.84 -1.56 -8.76
N LEU A 93 -3.72 -0.59 -7.85
CA LEU A 93 -3.38 0.80 -8.23
C LEU A 93 -2.08 0.86 -9.01
N SER A 94 -1.03 0.21 -8.48
CA SER A 94 0.28 0.19 -9.12
C SER A 94 0.24 -0.45 -10.51
N LEU A 95 -0.70 -1.39 -10.76
CA LEU A 95 -0.89 -2.00 -12.09
C LEU A 95 -1.61 -1.03 -13.04
N VAL A 96 -2.62 -0.31 -12.56
CA VAL A 96 -3.33 0.71 -13.35
C VAL A 96 -2.38 1.84 -13.76
N GLU A 97 -1.55 2.31 -12.83
CA GLU A 97 -0.51 3.32 -13.10
C GLU A 97 0.43 2.84 -14.21
N HIS A 98 0.89 1.59 -14.16
CA HIS A 98 1.73 1.00 -15.20
C HIS A 98 1.10 1.08 -16.60
N ILE A 99 -0.16 0.66 -16.67
CA ILE A 99 -0.89 0.57 -17.93
C ILE A 99 -1.03 1.96 -18.53
N ASN A 100 -1.36 2.96 -17.69
CA ASN A 100 -1.46 4.34 -18.10
C ASN A 100 -0.12 4.89 -18.62
N GLU A 101 0.99 4.67 -17.90
CA GLU A 101 2.33 5.06 -18.35
C GLU A 101 2.67 4.44 -19.71
N THR A 102 2.42 3.15 -19.87
CA THR A 102 2.68 2.39 -21.11
C THR A 102 1.87 2.96 -22.28
N ILE A 103 0.59 3.28 -22.07
CA ILE A 103 -0.28 3.88 -23.09
C ILE A 103 0.25 5.26 -23.50
N ILE A 104 0.66 6.10 -22.54
CA ILE A 104 1.21 7.43 -22.80
C ILE A 104 2.51 7.34 -23.58
N GLU A 105 3.43 6.44 -23.19
CA GLU A 105 4.69 6.21 -23.90
C GLU A 105 4.45 5.75 -25.35
N GLN A 106 3.52 4.82 -25.57
CA GLN A 106 3.15 4.38 -26.92
C GLN A 106 2.56 5.52 -27.76
N GLN A 107 1.76 6.41 -27.16
CA GLN A 107 1.19 7.56 -27.87
C GLN A 107 2.27 8.59 -28.23
N LYS A 108 3.23 8.87 -27.35
CA LYS A 108 4.38 9.75 -27.63
C LYS A 108 5.25 9.18 -28.76
N ALA A 109 5.58 7.89 -28.70
CA ALA A 109 6.35 7.21 -29.73
C ALA A 109 5.67 7.26 -31.11
N ARG A 110 4.34 7.15 -31.17
CA ARG A 110 3.56 7.29 -32.41
C ARG A 110 3.49 8.72 -32.96
N ARG A 111 3.69 9.74 -32.12
CA ARG A 111 3.67 11.16 -32.51
C ARG A 111 5.03 11.70 -32.95
N GLY A 112 6.11 10.93 -32.81
CA GLY A 112 7.45 11.32 -33.27
C GLY A 112 8.10 12.43 -32.43
N GLU A 113 7.56 12.73 -31.25
CA GLU A 113 8.12 13.70 -30.30
C GLU A 113 9.16 12.99 -29.44
N ASN A 114 10.45 13.19 -29.75
CA ASN A 114 11.59 12.68 -28.99
C ASN A 114 12.35 13.81 -28.32
#